data_AF-A0A9D1UV01-F1
#
_entry.id   AF-A0A9D1UV01-F1
#
_cell.length_a   1.000
_cell.length_b   1.000
_cell.length_c   1.000
_cell.angle_alpha   90.00
_cell.angle_beta   90.00
_cell.angle_gamma   90.00
#
_symmetry.space_group_name_H-M   'P 1'
#
loop_
_entity.id
_entity.type
_entity.pdbx_description
1 polymer ?
#
loop_
_entity_poly.entity_id
_entity_poly.type
_entity_poly.pdbx_seq_one_letter_code
_entity_poly.pdbx_strand_id
1 'polypeptide(L)'
;MTRMNRATRRRPRGRAHRPGPAWSAVAGGSCLLLLLAGCSDTGPSAAQPSAQGGSQDSITVENCGEELHFDVPPERVLLLETAPLTILDQLGLTDRIVARAGDFNPDYYSSDLNQKVSGIESLTDDLDASGHLAISQEEVVAHDPDLVLGQPDGVTREGLNAAGSQLLVQEVYCNDQDGDQHVGNGTDERPGSDAASFDTLYREIEAYGEIFQ
;
A
#
# COMPACT_ATOMS: atom_id res chain seq x y z
N MET A 1 1.72 65.27 23.98
CA MET A 1 2.10 64.48 25.16
C MET A 1 3.01 63.35 24.66
N THR A 2 4.33 63.56 24.49
CA THR A 2 5.44 63.40 25.48
C THR A 2 5.58 61.91 25.87
N ARG A 3 6.66 61.14 25.62
CA ARG A 3 8.11 61.41 25.49
C ARG A 3 8.83 60.46 24.52
N MET A 4 9.87 61.00 23.88
CA MET A 4 11.06 60.30 23.35
C MET A 4 11.94 59.76 24.49
N ASN A 5 12.71 58.67 24.29
CA ASN A 5 14.16 58.77 24.03
C ASN A 5 14.95 57.44 23.93
N ARG A 6 15.82 57.42 22.90
CA ARG A 6 17.24 56.99 22.80
C ARG A 6 17.67 55.65 23.42
N ALA A 7 18.12 54.66 22.63
CA ALA A 7 19.36 54.57 21.82
C ALA A 7 20.65 54.39 22.62
N THR A 8 21.35 53.28 22.39
CA THR A 8 22.83 53.24 22.26
C THR A 8 23.27 52.09 21.34
N ARG A 9 24.17 52.44 20.40
CA ARG A 9 24.91 51.56 19.48
C ARG A 9 26.14 50.97 20.17
N ARG A 10 26.66 49.83 19.67
CA ARG A 10 28.01 49.73 19.05
C ARG A 10 28.28 48.35 18.41
N ARG A 11 28.87 48.41 17.20
CA ARG A 11 29.40 47.36 16.30
C ARG A 11 30.87 47.00 16.71
N PRO A 12 31.69 46.33 15.86
CA PRO A 12 31.62 45.04 15.12
C PRO A 12 32.91 44.19 15.35
N ARG A 13 33.09 43.14 14.52
CA ARG A 13 34.32 42.41 14.07
C ARG A 13 34.17 40.92 14.41
N GLY A 14 34.20 39.95 13.50
CA GLY A 14 34.71 39.88 12.14
C GLY A 14 35.75 38.77 12.08
N ARG A 15 35.49 37.68 11.35
CA ARG A 15 36.50 36.96 10.54
C ARG A 15 35.84 35.81 9.77
N ALA A 16 35.92 35.91 8.44
CA ALA A 16 35.82 34.78 7.53
C ALA A 16 37.10 33.92 7.63
N HIS A 17 37.04 32.64 7.26
CA HIS A 17 38.00 31.94 6.39
C HIS A 17 37.52 30.49 6.13
N ARG A 18 37.17 30.19 4.86
CA ARG A 18 37.34 28.89 4.17
C ARG A 18 38.78 28.84 3.59
N PRO A 19 39.25 27.81 2.84
CA PRO A 19 39.06 26.34 2.84
C PRO A 19 40.42 25.59 2.91
N GLY A 20 40.44 24.25 2.81
CA GLY A 20 41.65 23.52 2.37
C GLY A 20 41.73 22.02 2.75
N PRO A 21 42.06 21.10 1.80
CA PRO A 21 42.22 19.67 2.02
C PRO A 21 43.67 19.28 2.33
N ALA A 22 43.89 18.09 2.91
CA ALA A 22 45.22 17.49 3.02
C ALA A 22 45.18 15.98 2.77
N TRP A 23 45.70 15.58 1.62
CA TRP A 23 46.25 14.26 1.38
C TRP A 23 47.52 14.07 2.21
N SER A 24 47.70 12.87 2.78
CA SER A 24 49.02 12.38 3.17
C SER A 24 49.14 10.91 2.78
N ALA A 25 49.99 10.67 1.78
CA ALA A 25 50.56 9.37 1.48
C ALA A 25 51.69 9.06 2.49
N VAL A 26 51.81 7.80 2.91
CA VAL A 26 53.05 7.28 3.50
C VAL A 26 53.38 5.96 2.81
N ALA A 27 54.57 5.94 2.21
CA ALA A 27 55.21 4.80 1.58
C ALA A 27 56.34 4.25 2.48
N GLY A 28 56.56 2.94 2.41
CA GLY A 28 57.71 2.21 2.96
C GLY A 28 57.31 0.78 3.34
N GLY A 29 57.95 -0.31 2.93
CA GLY A 29 59.15 -0.53 2.13
C GLY A 29 59.61 -1.99 2.33
N SER A 30 59.53 -2.77 1.24
CA SER A 30 60.33 -3.95 0.80
C SER A 30 60.77 -5.12 1.70
N CYS A 31 60.51 -6.33 1.17
CA CYS A 31 61.34 -7.58 1.02
C CYS A 31 60.52 -8.84 1.36
N LEU A 32 60.52 -9.99 0.65
CA LEU A 32 61.19 -10.49 -0.56
C LEU A 32 60.52 -11.87 -0.90
N LEU A 33 60.04 -12.00 -2.16
CA LEU A 33 59.85 -13.18 -3.04
C LEU A 33 59.59 -14.61 -2.50
N LEU A 34 58.58 -15.28 -3.06
CA LEU A 34 58.71 -16.59 -3.76
C LEU A 34 57.47 -16.91 -4.63
N LEU A 35 57.75 -17.46 -5.81
CA LEU A 35 56.90 -17.66 -6.98
C LEU A 35 55.98 -18.89 -6.87
N LEU A 36 54.75 -18.81 -7.37
CA LEU A 36 54.14 -19.90 -8.13
C LEU A 36 53.38 -19.35 -9.34
N ALA A 37 53.81 -19.82 -10.52
CA ALA A 37 53.19 -19.61 -11.80
C ALA A 37 51.93 -20.47 -11.96
N GLY A 38 50.93 -19.94 -12.67
CA GLY A 38 49.74 -20.65 -13.11
C GLY A 38 48.93 -19.79 -14.07
N CYS A 39 49.30 -19.80 -15.35
CA CYS A 39 48.48 -19.27 -16.45
C CYS A 39 47.51 -20.36 -16.93
N SER A 40 46.23 -20.03 -17.08
CA SER A 40 45.29 -20.55 -18.10
C SER A 40 44.07 -19.63 -18.07
N ASP A 41 43.84 -18.76 -19.06
CA ASP A 41 43.32 -18.96 -20.42
C ASP A 41 41.83 -18.54 -20.50
N THR A 42 41.60 -17.53 -21.33
CA THR A 42 40.38 -17.07 -22.03
C THR A 42 39.03 -16.84 -21.33
N GLY A 43 38.57 -15.58 -21.44
CA GLY A 43 37.16 -15.21 -21.55
C GLY A 43 36.83 -13.80 -21.04
N PRO A 44 36.50 -12.80 -21.89
CA PRO A 44 35.85 -11.60 -21.40
C PRO A 44 34.43 -12.00 -21.00
N SER A 45 34.19 -12.21 -19.71
CA SER A 45 32.83 -12.31 -19.18
C SER A 45 32.22 -10.93 -19.32
N ALA A 46 31.44 -10.74 -20.39
CA ALA A 46 30.54 -9.61 -20.49
C ALA A 46 29.65 -9.65 -19.25
N ALA A 47 29.82 -8.67 -18.36
CA ALA A 47 28.84 -8.38 -17.35
C ALA A 47 27.56 -7.98 -18.08
N GLN A 48 26.70 -8.97 -18.34
CA GLN A 48 25.31 -8.70 -18.63
C GLN A 48 24.77 -7.95 -17.41
N PRO A 49 24.05 -6.82 -17.58
CA PRO A 49 23.24 -6.32 -16.50
C PRO A 49 22.27 -7.46 -16.19
N SER A 50 22.41 -8.08 -15.02
CA SER A 50 21.33 -8.83 -14.43
C SER A 50 20.22 -7.80 -14.29
N ALA A 51 19.26 -7.81 -15.22
CA ALA A 51 17.98 -7.22 -14.95
C ALA A 51 17.48 -7.94 -13.71
N GLN A 52 17.54 -7.28 -12.55
CA GLN A 52 16.64 -7.61 -11.45
C GLN A 52 15.23 -7.30 -11.95
N GLY A 53 14.69 -8.17 -12.81
CA GLY A 53 13.26 -8.36 -12.85
C GLY A 53 12.93 -8.96 -11.50
N GLY A 54 12.30 -8.16 -10.63
CA GLY A 54 11.74 -8.67 -9.39
C GLY A 54 10.95 -9.93 -9.76
N SER A 55 11.31 -11.06 -9.17
CA SER A 55 10.36 -12.16 -9.16
C SER A 55 9.16 -11.60 -8.42
N GLN A 56 8.01 -11.54 -9.10
CA GLN A 56 6.76 -11.31 -8.40
C GLN A 56 6.58 -12.57 -7.56
N ASP A 57 7.10 -12.51 -6.35
CA ASP A 57 6.96 -13.58 -5.40
C ASP A 57 5.48 -13.64 -5.05
N SER A 58 4.93 -14.86 -5.04
CA SER A 58 3.55 -15.08 -4.60
C SER A 58 3.38 -14.52 -3.19
N ILE A 59 2.34 -13.74 -2.96
CA ILE A 59 2.05 -13.13 -1.66
C ILE A 59 0.92 -13.89 -1.00
N THR A 60 1.01 -14.02 0.33
CA THR A 60 -0.06 -14.54 1.16
C THR A 60 -0.32 -13.54 2.28
N VAL A 61 -1.56 -13.09 2.42
CA VAL A 61 -1.99 -12.13 3.45
C VAL A 61 -3.11 -12.75 4.27
N GLU A 62 -3.09 -12.58 5.58
CA GLU A 62 -4.20 -12.99 6.44
C GLU A 62 -5.27 -11.89 6.45
N ASN A 63 -6.53 -12.24 6.24
CA ASN A 63 -7.65 -11.30 6.31
C ASN A 63 -8.88 -11.97 6.95
N CYS A 64 -9.30 -11.45 8.11
CA CYS A 64 -10.40 -11.98 8.91
C CYS A 64 -10.27 -13.49 9.21
N GLY A 65 -9.05 -13.95 9.53
CA GLY A 65 -8.76 -15.35 9.90
C GLY A 65 -8.65 -16.33 8.73
N GLU A 66 -8.64 -15.86 7.48
CA GLU A 66 -8.38 -16.68 6.29
C GLU A 66 -7.13 -16.18 5.57
N GLU A 67 -6.43 -17.08 4.88
CA GLU A 67 -5.30 -16.74 4.02
C GLU A 67 -5.77 -16.39 2.59
N LEU A 68 -5.36 -15.23 2.11
CA LEU A 68 -5.56 -14.77 0.73
C LEU A 68 -4.26 -14.97 -0.03
N HIS A 69 -4.33 -15.67 -1.15
CA HIS A 69 -3.16 -16.02 -1.95
C HIS A 69 -3.17 -15.29 -3.29
N PHE A 70 -2.07 -14.63 -3.61
CA PHE A 70 -1.88 -13.85 -4.83
C PHE A 70 -0.61 -14.31 -5.54
N ASP A 71 -0.76 -15.05 -6.64
CA ASP A 71 0.38 -15.41 -7.51
C ASP A 71 0.96 -14.20 -8.23
N VAL A 72 0.11 -13.22 -8.53
CA VAL A 72 0.44 -11.93 -9.14
C VAL A 72 -0.39 -10.83 -8.47
N PRO A 73 0.05 -9.56 -8.51
CA PRO A 73 -0.76 -8.44 -8.06
C PRO A 73 -2.12 -8.40 -8.77
N PRO A 74 -3.22 -8.10 -8.06
CA PRO A 74 -4.55 -8.02 -8.66
C PRO A 74 -4.62 -6.98 -9.78
N GLU A 75 -5.29 -7.34 -10.87
CA GLU A 75 -5.45 -6.50 -12.05
C GLU A 75 -6.90 -6.07 -12.31
N ARG A 76 -7.88 -6.76 -11.70
CA ARG A 76 -9.32 -6.58 -11.90
C ARG A 76 -10.03 -6.47 -10.55
N VAL A 77 -9.94 -5.28 -9.98
CA VAL A 77 -10.51 -4.96 -8.67
C VAL A 77 -11.97 -4.51 -8.80
N LEU A 78 -12.85 -5.09 -8.01
CA LEU A 78 -14.25 -4.65 -7.89
C LEU A 78 -14.49 -4.08 -6.49
N LEU A 79 -14.96 -2.82 -6.43
CA LEU A 79 -15.28 -2.15 -5.17
C LEU A 79 -16.75 -2.34 -4.80
N LEU A 80 -17.01 -2.97 -3.65
CA LEU A 80 -18.36 -3.09 -3.06
C LEU A 80 -18.57 -2.16 -1.86
N GLU A 81 -17.61 -1.28 -1.62
CA GLU A 81 -17.62 -0.26 -0.59
C GLU A 81 -16.72 0.91 -1.00
N THR A 82 -16.84 2.04 -0.30
CA THR A 82 -16.14 3.28 -0.65
C THR A 82 -14.78 3.46 0.02
N ALA A 83 -14.55 2.79 1.16
CA ALA A 83 -13.35 2.97 1.98
C ALA A 83 -12.02 2.74 1.22
N PRO A 84 -11.85 1.67 0.42
CA PRO A 84 -10.60 1.38 -0.29
C PRO A 84 -10.17 2.45 -1.29
N LEU A 85 -11.13 3.21 -1.84
CA LEU A 85 -10.90 4.07 -3.01
C LEU A 85 -9.76 5.06 -2.79
N THR A 86 -9.71 5.68 -1.60
CA THR A 86 -8.67 6.69 -1.32
C THR A 86 -7.30 6.08 -1.14
N ILE A 87 -7.19 4.86 -0.59
CA ILE A 87 -5.93 4.12 -0.50
C ILE A 87 -5.46 3.76 -1.91
N LEU A 88 -6.34 3.20 -2.73
CA LEU A 88 -6.02 2.84 -4.12
C LEU A 88 -5.62 4.06 -4.96
N ASP A 89 -6.27 5.22 -4.78
CA ASP A 89 -5.86 6.46 -5.45
C ASP A 89 -4.46 6.93 -5.05
N GLN A 90 -4.14 6.90 -3.74
CA GLN A 90 -2.81 7.27 -3.26
C GLN A 90 -1.71 6.30 -3.71
N LEU A 91 -2.04 5.02 -3.88
CA LEU A 91 -1.14 4.01 -4.44
C LEU A 91 -1.07 4.05 -5.98
N GLY A 92 -1.88 4.88 -6.65
CA GLY A 92 -1.92 4.96 -8.11
C GLY A 92 -2.59 3.77 -8.80
N LEU A 93 -3.45 3.05 -8.07
CA LEU A 93 -4.09 1.80 -8.48
C LEU A 93 -5.53 1.97 -8.98
N THR A 94 -6.02 3.20 -9.16
CA THR A 94 -7.40 3.46 -9.62
C THR A 94 -7.71 2.79 -10.96
N ASP A 95 -6.70 2.60 -11.81
CA ASP A 95 -6.85 1.97 -13.13
C ASP A 95 -7.08 0.45 -13.04
N ARG A 96 -6.87 -0.17 -11.86
CA ARG A 96 -7.19 -1.58 -11.60
C ARG A 96 -8.68 -1.79 -11.27
N ILE A 97 -9.42 -0.73 -10.97
CA ILE A 97 -10.83 -0.83 -10.59
C ILE A 97 -11.67 -0.99 -11.85
N VAL A 98 -12.24 -2.18 -12.06
CA VAL A 98 -13.04 -2.50 -13.25
C VAL A 98 -14.50 -2.11 -13.10
N ALA A 99 -15.03 -2.18 -11.88
CA ALA A 99 -16.40 -1.81 -11.55
C ALA A 99 -16.50 -1.42 -10.08
N ARG A 100 -17.56 -0.68 -9.76
CA ARG A 100 -17.89 -0.27 -8.40
C ARG A 100 -19.38 -0.42 -8.12
N ALA A 101 -19.73 -0.62 -6.87
CA ALA A 101 -21.10 -0.62 -6.38
C ALA A 101 -21.18 0.13 -5.04
N GLY A 102 -22.29 0.85 -4.82
CA GLY A 102 -22.51 1.73 -3.68
C GLY A 102 -22.45 3.23 -4.02
N ASP A 103 -22.71 4.05 -3.01
CA ASP A 103 -22.78 5.51 -3.14
C ASP A 103 -21.40 6.17 -2.97
N PHE A 104 -20.76 6.48 -4.09
CA PHE A 104 -19.50 7.24 -4.14
C PHE A 104 -19.80 8.74 -4.24
N ASN A 105 -20.29 9.32 -3.13
CA ASN A 105 -20.70 10.72 -3.09
C ASN A 105 -19.52 11.67 -3.43
N PRO A 106 -19.66 12.55 -4.44
CA PRO A 106 -18.58 13.42 -4.89
C PRO A 106 -18.13 14.46 -3.87
N ASP A 107 -18.93 14.76 -2.84
CA ASP A 107 -18.55 15.67 -1.76
C ASP A 107 -17.42 15.12 -0.87
N TYR A 108 -17.13 13.81 -0.95
CA TYR A 108 -16.08 13.16 -0.16
C TYR A 108 -14.70 13.18 -0.82
N TYR A 109 -14.61 13.51 -2.10
CA TYR A 109 -13.38 13.35 -2.89
C TYR A 109 -12.95 14.65 -3.58
N SER A 110 -11.68 14.68 -3.99
CA SER A 110 -11.16 15.76 -4.83
C SER A 110 -11.84 15.75 -6.21
N SER A 111 -11.78 16.88 -6.95
CA SER A 111 -12.27 16.95 -8.34
C SER A 111 -11.64 15.88 -9.23
N ASP A 112 -10.35 15.63 -9.02
CA ASP A 112 -9.56 14.74 -9.86
C ASP A 112 -9.94 13.28 -9.60
N LEU A 113 -10.12 12.90 -8.32
CA LEU A 113 -10.59 11.56 -7.97
C LEU A 113 -12.05 11.34 -8.40
N ASN A 114 -12.91 12.34 -8.25
CA ASN A 114 -14.29 12.28 -8.77
C ASN A 114 -14.32 12.02 -10.29
N GLN A 115 -13.42 12.65 -11.04
CA GLN A 115 -13.31 12.41 -12.48
C GLN A 115 -12.94 10.95 -12.77
N LYS A 116 -11.95 10.38 -12.04
CA LYS A 116 -11.58 8.97 -12.18
C LYS A 116 -12.75 8.05 -11.84
N VAL A 117 -13.41 8.24 -10.70
CA VAL A 117 -14.54 7.44 -10.22
C VAL A 117 -15.72 7.48 -11.19
N SER A 118 -15.98 8.65 -11.81
CA SER A 118 -17.04 8.79 -12.80
C SER A 118 -16.81 7.98 -14.09
N GLY A 119 -15.56 7.61 -14.37
CA GLY A 119 -15.18 6.76 -15.49
C GLY A 119 -15.25 5.25 -15.19
N ILE A 120 -15.39 4.87 -13.92
CA ILE A 120 -15.52 3.46 -13.49
C ILE A 120 -16.99 3.04 -13.62
N GLU A 121 -17.23 1.85 -14.16
CA GLU A 121 -18.56 1.27 -14.30
C GLU A 121 -19.25 1.15 -12.93
N SER A 122 -20.50 1.63 -12.85
CA SER A 122 -21.32 1.54 -11.63
C SER A 122 -22.34 0.42 -11.81
N LEU A 123 -22.23 -0.63 -11.00
CA LEU A 123 -23.16 -1.76 -11.05
C LEU A 123 -24.51 -1.37 -10.43
N THR A 124 -24.46 -0.71 -9.28
CA THR A 124 -25.62 -0.17 -8.58
C THR A 124 -25.17 0.83 -7.51
N ASP A 125 -26.04 1.77 -7.15
CA ASP A 125 -25.94 2.63 -5.96
C ASP A 125 -27.07 2.34 -4.96
N ASP A 126 -27.84 1.27 -5.18
CA ASP A 126 -28.95 0.90 -4.31
C ASP A 126 -28.45 0.44 -2.94
N LEU A 127 -28.91 1.15 -1.91
CA LEU A 127 -28.70 0.80 -0.51
C LEU A 127 -30.03 0.45 0.15
N ASP A 128 -30.01 -0.48 1.10
CA ASP A 128 -31.17 -0.78 1.93
C ASP A 128 -31.44 0.32 2.98
N ALA A 129 -32.45 0.11 3.84
CA ALA A 129 -32.81 1.08 4.87
C ALA A 129 -31.73 1.30 5.95
N SER A 130 -30.78 0.38 6.08
CA SER A 130 -29.60 0.44 6.96
C SER A 130 -28.40 1.11 6.30
N GLY A 131 -28.45 1.31 4.97
CA GLY A 131 -27.31 1.78 4.18
C GLY A 131 -26.40 0.65 3.68
N HIS A 132 -26.81 -0.62 3.81
CA HIS A 132 -26.06 -1.75 3.24
C HIS A 132 -26.29 -1.81 1.73
N LEU A 133 -25.21 -2.10 0.99
CA LEU A 133 -25.27 -2.26 -0.45
C LEU A 133 -26.15 -3.44 -0.84
N ALA A 134 -27.12 -3.20 -1.73
CA ALA A 134 -27.97 -4.23 -2.29
C ALA A 134 -27.39 -4.73 -3.62
N ILE A 135 -26.63 -5.83 -3.59
CA ILE A 135 -26.07 -6.49 -4.77
C ILE A 135 -26.08 -8.01 -4.60
N SER A 136 -26.25 -8.77 -5.68
CA SER A 136 -26.14 -10.23 -5.63
C SER A 136 -24.73 -10.70 -5.95
N GLN A 137 -24.35 -11.86 -5.42
CA GLN A 137 -23.06 -12.48 -5.72
C GLN A 137 -22.92 -12.80 -7.22
N GLU A 138 -24.00 -13.19 -7.89
CA GLU A 138 -23.98 -13.47 -9.33
C GLU A 138 -23.59 -12.23 -10.14
N GLU A 139 -24.05 -11.04 -9.75
CA GLU A 139 -23.69 -9.78 -10.42
C GLU A 139 -22.20 -9.47 -10.24
N VAL A 140 -21.65 -9.72 -9.04
CA VAL A 140 -20.21 -9.56 -8.76
C VAL A 140 -19.38 -10.52 -9.61
N VAL A 141 -19.74 -11.81 -9.62
CA VAL A 141 -19.03 -12.85 -10.37
C VAL A 141 -19.12 -12.63 -11.89
N ALA A 142 -20.24 -12.09 -12.39
CA ALA A 142 -20.41 -11.80 -13.82
C ALA A 142 -19.38 -10.80 -14.38
N HIS A 143 -18.75 -10.01 -13.50
CA HIS A 143 -17.71 -9.05 -13.86
C HIS A 143 -16.29 -9.63 -13.82
N ASP A 144 -16.13 -10.91 -13.50
CA ASP A 144 -14.84 -11.62 -13.51
C ASP A 144 -13.71 -10.87 -12.76
N PRO A 145 -13.91 -10.43 -11.49
CA PRO A 145 -12.85 -9.78 -10.72
C PRO A 145 -11.82 -10.80 -10.23
N ASP A 146 -10.57 -10.38 -10.05
CA ASP A 146 -9.55 -11.18 -9.34
C ASP A 146 -9.46 -10.80 -7.85
N LEU A 147 -9.88 -9.58 -7.50
CA LEU A 147 -10.01 -9.10 -6.13
C LEU A 147 -11.30 -8.30 -5.95
N VAL A 148 -12.08 -8.68 -4.93
CA VAL A 148 -13.25 -7.94 -4.46
C VAL A 148 -12.90 -7.27 -3.14
N LEU A 149 -13.21 -5.98 -3.02
CA LEU A 149 -13.03 -5.21 -1.80
C LEU A 149 -14.39 -4.87 -1.18
N GLY A 150 -14.61 -5.36 0.04
CA GLY A 150 -15.88 -5.23 0.77
C GLY A 150 -16.82 -6.42 0.57
N GLN A 151 -17.57 -6.75 1.63
CA GLN A 151 -18.46 -7.90 1.67
C GLN A 151 -19.87 -7.48 2.11
N PRO A 152 -20.74 -7.06 1.19
CA PRO A 152 -22.14 -6.77 1.51
C PRO A 152 -22.93 -8.06 1.80
N ASP A 153 -24.12 -7.90 2.38
CA ASP A 153 -25.02 -9.01 2.69
C ASP A 153 -25.33 -9.85 1.44
N GLY A 154 -25.21 -11.17 1.56
CA GLY A 154 -25.46 -12.11 0.46
C GLY A 154 -24.26 -12.38 -0.46
N VAL A 155 -23.15 -11.65 -0.30
CA VAL A 155 -21.86 -11.98 -0.94
C VAL A 155 -21.01 -12.79 0.04
N THR A 156 -20.47 -13.92 -0.42
CA THR A 156 -19.70 -14.84 0.42
C THR A 156 -18.29 -15.04 -0.10
N ARG A 157 -17.32 -15.14 0.81
CA ARG A 157 -15.93 -15.49 0.47
C ARG A 157 -15.84 -16.82 -0.26
N GLU A 158 -16.56 -17.84 0.22
CA GLU A 158 -16.60 -19.17 -0.41
C GLU A 158 -17.07 -19.09 -1.86
N GLY A 159 -18.16 -18.36 -2.13
CA GLY A 159 -18.71 -18.20 -3.46
C GLY A 159 -17.78 -17.45 -4.41
N LEU A 160 -17.10 -16.40 -3.93
CA LEU A 160 -16.12 -15.66 -4.71
C LEU A 160 -14.87 -16.51 -5.00
N ASN A 161 -14.35 -17.24 -4.01
CA ASN A 161 -13.22 -18.14 -4.19
C ASN A 161 -13.54 -19.25 -5.20
N ALA A 162 -14.76 -19.80 -5.16
CA ALA A 162 -15.22 -20.79 -6.13
C ALA A 162 -15.31 -20.24 -7.56
N ALA A 163 -15.47 -18.92 -7.72
CA ALA A 163 -15.44 -18.20 -8.98
C ALA A 163 -14.04 -17.71 -9.39
N GLY A 164 -13.03 -17.89 -8.53
CA GLY A 164 -11.64 -17.48 -8.80
C GLY A 164 -11.28 -16.08 -8.31
N SER A 165 -12.13 -15.42 -7.53
CA SER A 165 -11.89 -14.07 -6.97
C SER A 165 -11.49 -14.15 -5.50
N GLN A 166 -10.45 -13.40 -5.10
CA GLN A 166 -10.15 -13.19 -3.69
C GLN A 166 -11.10 -12.13 -3.10
N LEU A 167 -11.42 -12.23 -1.81
CA LEU A 167 -12.21 -11.23 -1.08
C LEU A 167 -11.40 -10.66 0.08
N LEU A 168 -11.13 -9.35 0.03
CA LEU A 168 -10.54 -8.59 1.13
C LEU A 168 -11.62 -7.75 1.82
N VAL A 169 -11.74 -7.92 3.13
CA VAL A 169 -12.59 -7.12 4.02
C VAL A 169 -11.69 -6.20 4.82
N GLN A 170 -12.09 -4.95 5.05
CA GLN A 170 -11.31 -4.04 5.92
C GLN A 170 -11.08 -4.70 7.28
N GLU A 171 -9.88 -4.60 7.85
CA GLU A 171 -9.56 -5.26 9.13
C GLU A 171 -10.55 -4.88 10.24
N VAL A 172 -11.00 -3.62 10.25
CA VAL A 172 -12.00 -3.09 11.20
C VAL A 172 -13.43 -3.64 11.03
N TYR A 173 -13.72 -4.32 9.92
CA TYR A 173 -15.03 -4.92 9.62
C TYR A 173 -15.02 -6.44 9.74
N CYS A 174 -13.89 -7.05 10.15
CA CYS A 174 -13.86 -8.47 10.44
C CYS A 174 -14.84 -8.81 11.57
N ASN A 175 -15.77 -9.71 11.29
CA ASN A 175 -16.69 -10.26 12.29
C ASN A 175 -16.05 -11.50 12.92
N ASP A 176 -16.37 -11.78 14.19
CA ASP A 176 -16.10 -13.10 14.75
C ASP A 176 -17.08 -14.13 14.18
N GLN A 177 -16.77 -15.41 14.37
CA GLN A 177 -17.54 -16.54 13.83
C GLN A 177 -19.01 -16.62 14.34
N ASP A 178 -19.42 -15.75 15.26
CA ASP A 178 -20.78 -15.63 15.78
C ASP A 178 -21.61 -14.53 15.09
N GLY A 179 -21.05 -13.80 14.10
CA GLY A 179 -21.78 -12.84 13.28
C GLY A 179 -21.99 -11.44 13.89
N ASP A 180 -21.38 -11.15 15.04
CA ASP A 180 -21.29 -9.79 15.57
C ASP A 180 -20.06 -9.08 14.98
N GLN A 181 -20.23 -7.82 14.56
CA GLN A 181 -19.12 -6.92 14.23
C GLN A 181 -18.30 -6.66 15.49
N HIS A 182 -17.08 -7.17 15.52
CA HIS A 182 -16.14 -6.84 16.58
C HIS A 182 -15.59 -5.44 16.32
N VAL A 183 -16.16 -4.44 16.98
CA VAL A 183 -15.30 -3.35 17.46
C VAL A 183 -14.52 -3.96 18.62
N GLY A 184 -13.35 -4.52 18.34
CA GLY A 184 -12.45 -5.03 19.37
C GLY A 184 -12.35 -4.02 20.52
N ASN A 185 -12.51 -4.46 21.77
CA ASN A 185 -12.22 -3.57 22.90
C ASN A 185 -10.72 -3.56 23.26
N GLY A 186 -9.89 -4.27 22.48
CA GLY A 186 -8.46 -4.45 22.69
C GLY A 186 -8.07 -5.54 23.69
N THR A 187 -8.99 -6.40 24.15
CA THR A 187 -8.68 -7.54 25.03
C THR A 187 -8.61 -8.89 24.31
N ASP A 188 -8.79 -8.91 23.00
CA ASP A 188 -8.80 -10.12 22.18
C ASP A 188 -7.52 -10.14 21.33
N GLU A 189 -6.86 -11.30 21.29
CA GLU A 189 -5.54 -11.47 20.64
C GLU A 189 -5.68 -12.07 19.23
N ARG A 190 -6.90 -12.26 18.72
CA ARG A 190 -7.16 -12.76 17.37
C ARG A 190 -6.84 -11.69 16.31
N PRO A 191 -6.28 -12.04 15.14
CA PRO A 191 -6.10 -11.11 14.03
C PRO A 191 -7.43 -10.42 13.64
N GLY A 192 -7.44 -9.09 13.54
CA GLY A 192 -8.66 -8.28 13.32
C GLY A 192 -9.54 -8.02 14.55
N SER A 193 -9.16 -8.52 15.74
CA SER A 193 -9.89 -8.28 17.01
C SER A 193 -9.30 -7.14 17.86
N ASP A 194 -8.29 -6.46 17.33
CA ASP A 194 -7.71 -5.25 17.92
C ASP A 194 -8.76 -4.15 18.03
N ALA A 195 -8.62 -3.29 19.05
CA ALA A 195 -9.40 -2.06 19.06
C ALA A 195 -9.07 -1.20 17.85
N ALA A 196 -10.11 -0.67 17.20
CA ALA A 196 -9.96 0.27 16.10
C ALA A 196 -9.01 1.40 16.52
N SER A 197 -7.88 1.49 15.82
CA SER A 197 -6.81 2.42 16.11
C SER A 197 -6.18 2.93 14.82
N PHE A 198 -5.32 3.95 14.93
CA PHE A 198 -4.52 4.37 13.77
C PHE A 198 -3.58 3.26 13.29
N ASP A 199 -3.12 2.39 14.18
CA ASP A 199 -2.27 1.25 13.80
C ASP A 199 -3.04 0.27 12.92
N THR A 200 -4.34 0.06 13.17
CA THR A 200 -5.22 -0.74 12.29
C THR A 200 -5.27 -0.14 10.88
N LEU A 201 -5.42 1.19 10.77
CA LEU A 201 -5.41 1.86 9.47
C LEU A 201 -4.05 1.74 8.77
N TYR A 202 -2.94 1.84 9.50
CA TYR A 202 -1.61 1.71 8.91
C TYR A 202 -1.36 0.29 8.40
N ARG A 203 -1.78 -0.74 9.15
CA ARG A 203 -1.71 -2.14 8.70
C ARG A 203 -2.57 -2.39 7.47
N GLU A 204 -3.76 -1.81 7.39
CA GLU A 204 -4.60 -1.88 6.19
C GLU A 204 -3.85 -1.31 4.97
N ILE A 205 -3.22 -0.13 5.11
CA ILE A 205 -2.43 0.48 4.03
C ILE A 205 -1.23 -0.40 3.65
N GLU A 206 -0.54 -0.99 4.63
CA GLU A 206 0.58 -1.91 4.41
C GLU A 206 0.13 -3.17 3.66
N ALA A 207 -1.01 -3.76 4.04
CA ALA A 207 -1.59 -4.92 3.35
C ALA A 207 -1.90 -4.61 1.88
N TYR A 208 -2.40 -3.41 1.56
CA TYR A 208 -2.61 -3.00 0.16
C TYR A 208 -1.27 -2.86 -0.57
N GLY A 209 -0.27 -2.26 0.08
CA GLY A 209 1.08 -2.16 -0.48
C GLY A 209 1.69 -3.53 -0.79
N GLU A 210 1.49 -4.51 0.10
CA GLU A 210 1.93 -5.88 -0.11
C GLU A 210 1.17 -6.53 -1.27
N ILE A 211 -0.17 -6.53 -1.24
CA ILE A 211 -1.01 -7.19 -2.26
C ILE A 211 -0.70 -6.68 -3.67
N PHE A 212 -0.41 -5.38 -3.83
CA PHE A 212 -0.27 -4.75 -5.14
C PHE A 212 1.17 -4.55 -5.67
N GLN A 213 2.22 -4.83 -4.87
CA GLN A 213 3.67 -4.77 -5.19
C GLN A 213 4.15 -3.59 -6.06
#